data_AF-A0A9D2W291-F1
#
_entry.id   AF-A0A9D2W291-F1
#
_cell.length_a   1.000
_cell.length_b   1.000
_cell.length_c   1.000
_cell.angle_alpha   90.00
_cell.angle_beta   90.00
_cell.angle_gamma   90.00
#
_symmetry.space_group_name_H-M   'P 1'
#
loop_
_entity.id
_entity.type
_entity.pdbx_description
1 polymer ?
#
loop_
_entity_poly.entity_id
_entity_poly.type
_entity_poly.pdbx_seq_one_letter_code
_entity_poly.pdbx_strand_id
1 'polypeptide(L)'
;MNTPAKSVRIQSLDVFRALTMLLMLWVNEYAGVKDLPHWMYHAAAQEDMMGFSDIIFPAFLFAMGMAVPFAVQNRLKKGDSLLQVSLHILLRTVALVVMGLFTVNKGAYDPVVSGIPSAWYSLLMVAGFFLVWNLYPKVSDARRYLFAGMKIAGIALLVYLLVIFVPKEGQSFGTKWWGILGLIGWSYLGTSLIYLATRSNLRKAIAAFLLLTACCLLHGTLPDRQPDAPVGAPLALVYLQRRGRTGALRAVFPGGHLDRLAAFEDPYPSENLTPSALAEKIRNRDEGSQTPPDPESPGEGEKPTPAFLPE
;
A
#
# COMPACT_ATOMS: atom_id res chain seq x y z
N MET A 1 46.97 -1.54 -20.32
CA MET A 1 46.39 -1.28 -18.98
C MET A 1 44.96 -0.82 -19.18
N ASN A 2 43.96 -1.64 -18.83
CA ASN A 2 42.56 -1.21 -18.87
C ASN A 2 42.29 -0.36 -17.63
N THR A 3 42.31 0.96 -17.78
CA THR A 3 41.86 1.87 -16.73
C THR A 3 40.41 1.49 -16.38
N PRO A 4 40.10 1.09 -15.13
CA PRO A 4 38.74 0.74 -14.76
C PRO A 4 37.85 1.96 -15.02
N ALA A 5 36.83 1.80 -15.86
CA ALA A 5 35.92 2.88 -16.22
C ALA A 5 35.31 3.47 -14.93
N LYS A 6 35.60 4.74 -14.66
CA LYS A 6 35.11 5.47 -13.49
C LYS A 6 33.58 5.39 -13.47
N SER A 7 33.00 4.89 -12.39
CA SER A 7 31.55 4.88 -12.22
C SER A 7 31.06 6.32 -12.06
N VAL A 8 30.33 6.80 -13.06
CA VAL A 8 29.73 8.14 -13.00
C VAL A 8 28.52 8.05 -12.07
N ARG A 9 28.64 8.69 -10.90
CA ARG A 9 27.54 8.86 -9.95
C ARG A 9 26.69 10.04 -10.41
N ILE A 10 25.39 9.81 -10.61
CA ILE A 10 24.46 10.85 -11.06
C ILE A 10 23.99 11.62 -9.82
N GLN A 11 24.63 12.76 -9.56
CA GLN A 11 24.35 13.56 -8.36
C GLN A 11 22.92 14.11 -8.34
N SER A 12 22.38 14.51 -9.50
CA SER A 12 20.99 14.99 -9.60
C SER A 12 19.98 13.94 -9.15
N LEU A 13 20.21 12.66 -9.47
CA LEU A 13 19.34 11.56 -9.06
C LEU A 13 19.39 11.34 -7.54
N ASP A 14 20.58 11.45 -6.94
CA ASP A 14 20.73 11.31 -5.50
C ASP A 14 20.05 12.46 -4.75
N VAL A 15 20.19 13.70 -5.24
CA VAL A 15 19.51 14.87 -4.67
C VAL A 15 17.99 14.75 -4.83
N PHE A 16 17.51 14.36 -6.01
CA PHE A 16 16.09 14.19 -6.28
C PHE A 16 15.46 13.11 -5.37
N ARG A 17 16.16 11.99 -5.17
CA ARG A 17 15.72 10.96 -4.23
C ARG A 17 15.71 11.45 -2.77
N ALA A 18 16.74 12.18 -2.34
CA ALA A 18 16.77 12.73 -0.99
C ALA A 18 15.65 13.76 -0.76
N LEU A 19 15.40 14.61 -1.76
CA LEU A 19 14.32 15.59 -1.73
C LEU A 19 12.94 14.90 -1.66
N THR A 20 12.68 13.90 -2.49
CA THR A 20 11.41 13.17 -2.45
C THR A 20 11.22 12.42 -1.13
N MET A 21 12.26 11.85 -0.52
CA MET A 21 12.19 11.28 0.83
C MET A 21 11.91 12.32 1.91
N LEU A 22 12.48 13.53 1.80
CA LEU A 22 12.18 14.64 2.71
C LEU A 22 10.73 15.10 2.57
N LEU A 23 10.26 15.29 1.35
CA LEU A 23 8.88 15.68 1.06
C LEU A 23 7.90 14.61 1.56
N MET A 24 8.24 13.32 1.45
CA MET A 24 7.44 12.23 2.02
C MET A 24 7.23 12.34 3.52
N LEU A 25 8.28 12.70 4.26
CA LEU A 25 8.14 12.95 5.69
C LEU A 25 7.23 14.16 5.90
N TRP A 26 7.47 15.25 5.18
CA TRP A 26 6.71 16.48 5.33
C TRP A 26 5.21 16.30 5.08
N VAL A 27 4.82 15.63 3.98
CA VAL A 27 3.40 15.38 3.65
C VAL A 27 2.70 14.48 4.67
N ASN A 28 3.44 13.54 5.29
CA ASN A 28 2.89 12.68 6.34
C ASN A 28 2.66 13.43 7.65
N GLU A 29 3.49 14.43 7.98
CA GLU A 29 3.36 15.19 9.23
C GLU A 29 2.18 16.17 9.19
N TYR A 30 1.99 16.90 8.08
CA TYR A 30 0.91 17.89 8.02
C TYR A 30 -0.45 17.29 7.65
N ALA A 31 -0.54 16.01 7.29
CA ALA A 31 -1.80 15.36 6.97
C ALA A 31 -2.84 15.43 8.10
N GLY A 32 -2.41 15.58 9.36
CA GLY A 32 -3.28 15.76 10.53
C GLY A 32 -3.55 17.21 10.94
N VAL A 33 -2.94 18.19 10.28
CA VAL A 33 -3.14 19.62 10.54
C VAL A 33 -4.44 20.05 9.86
N LYS A 34 -5.22 20.91 10.51
CA LYS A 34 -6.42 21.54 9.94
C LYS A 34 -6.07 22.91 9.36
N ASP A 35 -6.88 23.40 8.42
CA ASP A 35 -6.77 24.75 7.84
C ASP A 35 -5.56 25.01 6.92
N LEU A 36 -4.97 23.97 6.30
CA LEU A 36 -4.03 24.16 5.20
C LEU A 36 -4.76 24.37 3.87
N PRO A 37 -4.13 25.05 2.89
CA PRO A 37 -4.67 25.16 1.54
C PRO A 37 -5.01 23.79 0.94
N HIS A 38 -6.16 23.69 0.30
CA HIS A 38 -6.70 22.44 -0.25
C HIS A 38 -5.72 21.69 -1.16
N TRP A 39 -4.94 22.42 -1.97
CA TRP A 39 -3.94 21.85 -2.88
C TRP A 39 -2.79 21.10 -2.17
N MET A 40 -2.62 21.26 -0.86
CA MET A 40 -1.60 20.55 -0.09
C MET A 40 -2.00 19.12 0.29
N TYR A 41 -3.30 18.81 0.36
CA TYR A 41 -3.81 17.49 0.73
C TYR A 41 -3.93 16.56 -0.48
N HIS A 42 -4.29 15.30 -0.23
CA HIS A 42 -4.71 14.38 -1.29
C HIS A 42 -6.02 14.86 -1.91
N ALA A 43 -6.12 14.81 -3.24
CA ALA A 43 -7.38 15.07 -3.92
C ALA A 43 -8.44 14.03 -3.53
N ALA A 44 -9.69 14.46 -3.35
CA ALA A 44 -10.78 13.51 -3.09
C ALA A 44 -11.08 12.69 -4.36
N ALA A 45 -11.63 11.48 -4.19
CA ALA A 45 -11.86 10.55 -5.30
C ALA A 45 -12.77 11.07 -6.43
N GLN A 46 -13.62 12.07 -6.14
CA GLN A 46 -14.56 12.68 -7.08
C GLN A 46 -14.12 14.07 -7.56
N GLU A 47 -12.92 14.51 -7.18
CA GLU A 47 -12.39 15.82 -7.56
C GLU A 47 -11.43 15.71 -8.73
N ASP A 48 -11.57 16.63 -9.69
CA ASP A 48 -10.65 16.77 -10.82
C ASP A 48 -9.46 17.65 -10.42
N MET A 49 -8.64 17.14 -9.50
CA MET A 49 -7.44 17.82 -8.99
C MET A 49 -6.34 16.79 -8.72
N MET A 50 -5.08 17.24 -8.78
CA MET A 50 -3.96 16.53 -8.17
C MET A 50 -3.39 17.40 -7.05
N GLY A 51 -3.41 16.87 -5.83
CA GLY A 51 -2.80 17.51 -4.69
C GLY A 51 -1.28 17.43 -4.72
N PHE A 52 -0.61 18.29 -3.97
CA PHE A 52 0.84 18.25 -3.80
C PHE A 52 1.30 16.88 -3.31
N SER A 53 0.58 16.30 -2.33
CA SER A 53 0.86 14.97 -1.78
C SER A 53 0.77 13.85 -2.82
N ASP A 54 -0.09 13.99 -3.83
CA ASP A 54 -0.31 12.97 -4.86
C ASP A 54 0.88 12.84 -5.84
N ILE A 55 1.71 13.88 -5.95
CA ILE A 55 2.87 13.92 -6.85
C ILE A 55 4.12 13.27 -6.21
N ILE A 56 4.23 13.30 -4.88
CA ILE A 56 5.47 12.93 -4.18
C ILE A 56 5.76 11.44 -4.31
N PHE A 57 4.75 10.57 -4.18
CA PHE A 57 4.93 9.11 -4.30
C PHE A 57 5.33 8.65 -5.71
N PRO A 58 4.65 9.09 -6.79
CA PRO A 58 5.10 8.85 -8.15
C PRO A 58 6.52 9.35 -8.41
N ALA A 59 6.87 10.56 -7.94
CA ALA A 59 8.20 11.12 -8.09
C ALA A 59 9.29 10.25 -7.42
N PHE A 60 9.01 9.76 -6.21
CA PHE A 60 9.88 8.83 -5.50
C PHE A 60 10.06 7.49 -6.26
N LEU A 61 8.97 6.90 -6.74
CA LEU A 61 9.02 5.65 -7.51
C LEU A 61 9.79 5.81 -8.82
N PHE A 62 9.64 6.95 -9.50
CA PHE A 62 10.41 7.29 -10.69
C PHE A 62 11.92 7.35 -10.38
N ALA A 63 12.31 8.06 -9.31
CA ALA A 63 13.70 8.14 -8.87
C ALA A 63 14.29 6.74 -8.58
N MET A 64 13.53 5.89 -7.88
CA MET A 64 13.96 4.53 -7.59
C MET A 64 14.08 3.66 -8.83
N GLY A 65 13.12 3.73 -9.75
CA GLY A 65 13.14 2.99 -11.01
C GLY A 65 14.34 3.35 -11.86
N MET A 66 14.65 4.64 -12.00
CA MET A 66 15.84 5.11 -12.72
C MET A 66 17.15 4.65 -12.07
N ALA A 67 17.19 4.47 -10.75
CA ALA A 67 18.39 4.04 -10.05
C ALA A 67 18.76 2.56 -10.29
N VAL A 68 17.79 1.70 -10.61
CA VAL A 68 17.99 0.25 -10.84
C VAL A 68 19.04 -0.05 -11.92
N PRO A 69 18.91 0.43 -13.17
CA PRO A 69 19.87 0.12 -14.23
C PRO A 69 21.29 0.59 -13.90
N PHE A 70 21.43 1.78 -13.30
CA PHE A 70 22.74 2.30 -12.89
C PHE A 70 23.36 1.47 -11.77
N ALA A 71 22.58 1.04 -10.77
CA ALA A 71 23.06 0.21 -9.68
C ALA A 71 23.54 -1.16 -10.17
N VAL A 72 22.77 -1.80 -11.05
CA VAL A 72 23.10 -3.11 -11.63
C VAL A 72 24.33 -3.00 -12.54
N GLN A 73 24.37 -2.02 -13.45
CA GLN A 73 25.53 -1.82 -14.33
C GLN A 73 26.82 -1.52 -13.56
N ASN A 74 26.73 -0.72 -12.49
CA ASN A 74 27.90 -0.42 -11.65
C ASN A 74 28.48 -1.68 -11.00
N ARG A 75 27.64 -2.63 -10.59
CA ARG A 75 28.08 -3.93 -10.04
C ARG A 75 28.70 -4.82 -11.11
N LEU A 76 28.07 -4.92 -12.27
CA LEU A 76 28.63 -5.68 -13.39
C LEU A 76 29.98 -5.12 -13.85
N LYS A 77 30.14 -3.79 -13.90
CA LYS A 77 31.42 -3.13 -14.20
C LYS A 77 32.50 -3.41 -13.16
N LYS A 78 32.13 -3.69 -11.91
CA LYS A 78 33.05 -4.11 -10.84
C LYS A 78 33.45 -5.59 -10.92
N GLY A 79 32.89 -6.35 -11.88
CA GLY A 79 33.19 -7.76 -12.07
C GLY A 79 32.28 -8.70 -11.28
N ASP A 80 31.19 -8.21 -10.68
CA ASP A 80 30.24 -9.08 -9.98
C ASP A 80 29.55 -10.04 -10.96
N SER A 81 29.43 -11.31 -10.57
CA SER A 81 28.70 -12.30 -11.37
C SER A 81 27.19 -12.05 -11.32
N LEU A 82 26.45 -12.59 -12.30
CA LEU A 82 24.99 -12.43 -12.32
C LEU A 82 24.33 -13.00 -11.08
N LEU A 83 24.84 -14.12 -10.56
CA LEU A 83 24.36 -14.71 -9.32
C LEU A 83 24.59 -13.77 -8.13
N GLN A 84 25.77 -13.15 -8.03
CA GLN A 84 26.07 -12.18 -6.97
C GLN A 84 25.16 -10.95 -7.05
N VAL A 85 24.87 -10.45 -8.25
CA VAL A 85 23.93 -9.34 -8.46
C VAL A 85 22.51 -9.74 -8.07
N SER A 86 22.03 -10.90 -8.52
CA SER A 86 20.70 -11.42 -8.16
C SER A 86 20.55 -11.65 -6.66
N LEU A 87 21.55 -12.25 -6.01
CA LEU A 87 21.56 -12.44 -4.56
C LEU A 87 21.56 -11.10 -3.82
N HIS A 88 22.30 -10.11 -4.31
CA HIS A 88 22.30 -8.77 -3.74
C HIS A 88 20.93 -8.09 -3.84
N ILE A 89 20.25 -8.22 -5.00
CA ILE A 89 18.88 -7.73 -5.19
C ILE A 89 17.93 -8.43 -4.21
N LEU A 90 17.98 -9.77 -4.14
CA LEU A 90 17.12 -10.58 -3.29
C LEU A 90 17.29 -10.23 -1.81
N LEU A 91 18.53 -10.13 -1.31
CA LEU A 91 18.80 -9.74 0.08
C LEU A 91 18.26 -8.35 0.41
N ARG A 92 18.32 -7.41 -0.54
CA ARG A 92 17.74 -6.07 -0.38
C ARG A 92 16.21 -6.10 -0.39
N THR A 93 15.60 -6.90 -1.25
CA THR A 93 14.15 -7.11 -1.26
C THR A 93 13.69 -7.71 0.05
N VAL A 94 14.36 -8.76 0.55
CA VAL A 94 14.02 -9.38 1.84
C VAL A 94 14.08 -8.35 2.97
N ALA A 95 15.10 -7.48 2.99
CA ALA A 95 15.19 -6.41 3.96
C ALA A 95 13.95 -5.50 3.96
N LEU A 96 13.55 -5.02 2.78
CA LEU A 96 12.40 -4.12 2.62
C LEU A 96 11.07 -4.82 2.96
N VAL A 97 10.91 -6.08 2.56
CA VAL A 97 9.72 -6.89 2.84
C VAL A 97 9.60 -7.18 4.33
N VAL A 98 10.68 -7.55 5.01
CA VAL A 98 10.68 -7.77 6.46
C VAL A 98 10.35 -6.47 7.20
N MET A 99 10.98 -5.34 6.84
CA MET A 99 10.65 -4.05 7.44
C MET A 99 9.17 -3.67 7.19
N GLY A 100 8.66 -3.91 5.98
CA GLY A 100 7.25 -3.71 5.63
C GLY A 100 6.30 -4.58 6.48
N LEU A 101 6.64 -5.85 6.67
CA LEU A 101 5.84 -6.79 7.46
C LEU A 101 5.75 -6.37 8.93
N PHE A 102 6.85 -5.98 9.54
CA PHE A 102 6.85 -5.50 10.92
C PHE A 102 6.08 -4.18 11.07
N THR A 103 6.31 -3.22 10.15
CA THR A 103 5.64 -1.91 10.21
C THR A 103 4.13 -2.00 9.98
N VAL A 104 3.65 -2.89 9.10
CA VAL A 104 2.20 -3.08 8.88
C VAL A 104 1.51 -3.80 10.04
N ASN A 105 2.23 -4.68 10.76
CA ASN A 105 1.70 -5.39 11.92
C ASN A 105 1.77 -4.58 13.22
N LYS A 106 2.57 -3.51 13.28
CA LYS A 106 2.63 -2.60 14.44
C LYS A 106 1.25 -2.12 14.90
N GLY A 107 0.33 -1.80 13.97
CA GLY A 107 -1.01 -1.32 14.33
C GLY A 107 -1.89 -2.35 15.07
N ALA A 108 -1.59 -3.65 14.85
CA ALA A 108 -2.28 -4.76 15.49
C ALA A 108 -1.72 -5.11 16.88
N TYR A 109 -0.57 -4.54 17.27
CA TYR A 109 0.10 -4.82 18.53
C TYR A 109 -0.70 -4.31 19.74
N ASP A 110 -0.89 -5.17 20.75
CA ASP A 110 -1.51 -4.82 22.03
C ASP A 110 -0.45 -4.51 23.11
N PRO A 111 -0.30 -3.25 23.56
CA PRO A 111 0.69 -2.88 24.56
C PRO A 111 0.36 -3.37 25.98
N VAL A 112 -0.90 -3.68 26.29
CA VAL A 112 -1.33 -4.10 27.63
C VAL A 112 -0.94 -5.55 27.89
N VAL A 113 -1.21 -6.43 26.93
CA VAL A 113 -0.94 -7.87 27.07
C VAL A 113 0.53 -8.20 26.81
N SER A 114 1.17 -7.52 25.85
CA SER A 114 2.58 -7.75 25.52
C SER A 114 3.57 -7.14 26.52
N GLY A 115 3.12 -6.33 27.48
CA GLY A 115 3.95 -5.78 28.56
C GLY A 115 4.95 -4.70 28.17
N ILE A 116 4.98 -4.25 26.90
CA ILE A 116 5.83 -3.15 26.43
C ILE A 116 4.96 -2.04 25.82
N PRO A 117 5.15 -0.76 26.20
CA PRO A 117 4.46 0.34 25.57
C PRO A 117 4.72 0.41 24.06
N SER A 118 3.71 0.79 23.26
CA SER A 118 3.80 0.83 21.79
C SER A 118 4.96 1.69 21.27
N ALA A 119 5.30 2.77 21.98
CA ALA A 119 6.46 3.61 21.66
C ALA A 119 7.78 2.85 21.77
N TRP A 120 8.00 2.14 22.88
CA TRP A 120 9.20 1.31 23.10
C TRP A 120 9.28 0.16 22.11
N TYR A 121 8.17 -0.52 21.83
CA TYR A 121 8.11 -1.55 20.79
C TYR A 121 8.58 -0.98 19.44
N SER A 122 8.10 0.20 19.07
CA SER A 122 8.46 0.88 17.83
C SER A 122 9.94 1.27 17.78
N LEU A 123 10.48 1.83 18.87
CA LEU A 123 11.87 2.23 18.97
C LEU A 123 12.81 1.01 18.89
N LEU A 124 12.48 -0.07 19.61
CA LEU A 124 13.24 -1.32 19.58
C LEU A 124 13.20 -1.97 18.20
N MET A 125 12.04 -1.94 17.53
CA MET A 125 11.89 -2.44 16.16
C MET A 125 12.79 -1.67 15.18
N VAL A 126 12.76 -0.33 15.24
CA VAL A 126 13.61 0.53 14.40
C VAL A 126 15.09 0.31 14.73
N ALA A 127 15.45 0.22 16.00
CA ALA A 127 16.81 -0.12 16.43
C ALA A 127 17.25 -1.48 15.86
N GLY A 128 16.38 -2.50 15.91
CA GLY A 128 16.63 -3.81 15.31
C GLY A 128 16.91 -3.72 13.81
N PHE A 129 16.12 -2.95 13.06
CA PHE A 129 16.37 -2.72 11.63
C PHE A 129 17.73 -2.08 11.36
N PHE A 130 18.08 -1.04 12.13
CA PHE A 130 19.40 -0.42 12.02
C PHE A 130 20.50 -1.42 12.38
N LEU A 131 20.39 -2.18 13.47
CA LEU A 131 21.41 -3.15 13.85
C LEU A 131 21.66 -4.20 12.77
N VAL A 132 20.62 -4.70 12.10
CA VAL A 132 20.76 -5.72 11.05
C VAL A 132 21.31 -5.13 9.75
N TRP A 133 20.76 -4.00 9.29
CA TRP A 133 21.01 -3.47 7.94
C TRP A 133 21.89 -2.22 7.88
N ASN A 134 22.49 -1.78 9.00
CA ASN A 134 23.47 -0.71 8.99
C ASN A 134 24.72 -1.07 8.15
N LEU A 135 25.35 -0.04 7.58
CA LEU A 135 26.56 -0.16 6.77
C LEU A 135 27.78 -0.31 7.66
N TYR A 136 28.09 -1.55 8.04
CA TYR A 136 29.29 -1.86 8.80
C TYR A 136 30.56 -1.83 7.92
N PRO A 137 31.62 -1.11 8.35
CA PRO A 137 32.90 -1.12 7.66
C PRO A 137 33.50 -2.53 7.60
N LYS A 138 34.11 -2.88 6.46
CA LYS A 138 34.85 -4.14 6.31
C LYS A 138 36.22 -3.97 6.97
N VAL A 139 36.38 -4.55 8.16
CA VAL A 139 37.64 -4.55 8.93
C VAL A 139 38.10 -5.97 9.19
N SER A 140 39.41 -6.20 9.16
CA SER A 140 40.06 -7.50 9.40
C SER A 140 40.26 -7.82 10.88
N ASP A 141 40.15 -6.82 11.75
CA ASP A 141 40.46 -6.94 13.18
C ASP A 141 39.34 -7.62 13.99
N ALA A 142 39.55 -7.74 15.31
CA ALA A 142 38.53 -8.16 16.28
C ALA A 142 37.18 -7.40 16.14
N ARG A 143 37.21 -6.19 15.59
CA ARG A 143 36.04 -5.38 15.23
C ARG A 143 35.08 -6.07 14.24
N ARG A 144 35.55 -7.04 13.45
CA ARG A 144 34.70 -7.89 12.60
C ARG A 144 33.70 -8.68 13.42
N TYR A 145 34.14 -9.27 14.54
CA TYR A 145 33.27 -10.03 15.43
C TYR A 145 32.28 -9.13 16.15
N LEU A 146 32.68 -7.90 16.51
CA LEU A 146 31.77 -6.89 17.05
C LEU A 146 30.65 -6.56 16.04
N PHE A 147 30.99 -6.31 14.77
CA PHE A 147 30.00 -6.00 13.73
C PHE A 147 29.09 -7.19 13.41
N ALA A 148 29.63 -8.42 13.43
CA ALA A 148 28.82 -9.62 13.32
C ALA A 148 27.89 -9.77 14.54
N GLY A 149 28.40 -9.53 15.75
CA GLY A 149 27.65 -9.53 17.00
C GLY A 149 26.48 -8.54 16.98
N MET A 150 26.69 -7.31 16.50
CA MET A 150 25.61 -6.33 16.38
C MET A 150 24.51 -6.77 15.40
N LYS A 151 24.86 -7.42 14.29
CA LYS A 151 23.85 -7.98 13.37
C LYS A 151 23.06 -9.10 14.01
N ILE A 152 23.74 -10.01 14.69
CA ILE A 152 23.10 -11.13 15.40
C ILE A 152 22.20 -10.59 16.51
N ALA A 153 22.66 -9.59 17.27
CA ALA A 153 21.85 -8.91 18.28
C ALA A 153 20.60 -8.24 17.67
N GLY A 154 20.74 -7.60 16.50
CA GLY A 154 19.61 -7.04 15.77
C GLY A 154 18.59 -8.10 15.34
N ILE A 155 19.06 -9.25 14.80
CA ILE A 155 18.18 -10.36 14.42
C ILE A 155 17.49 -10.93 15.66
N ALA A 156 18.24 -11.17 16.74
CA ALA A 156 17.72 -11.67 18.00
C ALA A 156 16.67 -10.72 18.58
N LEU A 157 16.89 -9.41 18.51
CA LEU A 157 15.93 -8.39 18.93
C LEU A 157 14.65 -8.45 18.09
N LEU A 158 14.74 -8.54 16.76
CA LEU A 158 13.56 -8.65 15.91
C LEU A 158 12.78 -9.95 16.15
N VAL A 159 13.47 -11.07 16.37
CA VAL A 159 12.86 -12.35 16.73
C VAL A 159 12.18 -12.25 18.10
N TYR A 160 12.83 -11.62 19.08
CA TYR A 160 12.24 -11.36 20.39
C TYR A 160 10.96 -10.53 20.26
N LEU A 161 10.98 -9.45 19.48
CA LEU A 161 9.81 -8.61 19.23
C LEU A 161 8.67 -9.35 18.51
N LEU A 162 9.00 -10.38 17.71
CA LEU A 162 8.03 -11.25 17.07
C LEU A 162 7.41 -12.24 18.07
N VAL A 163 8.20 -12.78 19.00
CA VAL A 163 7.73 -13.74 20.02
C VAL A 163 6.82 -13.07 21.04
N ILE A 164 7.12 -11.84 21.47
CA ILE A 164 6.27 -11.10 22.42
C ILE A 164 5.04 -10.46 21.76
N PHE A 165 4.93 -10.53 20.43
CA PHE A 165 3.85 -9.90 19.69
C PHE A 165 2.54 -10.60 20.03
N VAL A 166 1.67 -9.90 20.75
CA VAL A 166 0.29 -10.33 20.98
C VAL A 166 -0.61 -9.38 20.19
N PRO A 167 -1.41 -9.90 19.23
CA PRO A 167 -2.33 -9.07 18.50
C PRO A 167 -3.53 -8.69 19.39
N LYS A 168 -4.11 -7.52 19.13
CA LYS A 168 -5.43 -7.14 19.66
C LYS A 168 -6.50 -8.15 19.24
N GLU A 169 -7.56 -8.28 20.02
CA GLU A 169 -8.67 -9.19 19.74
C GLU A 169 -9.16 -9.08 18.29
N GLY A 170 -9.30 -10.23 17.62
CA GLY A 170 -9.73 -10.31 16.21
C GLY A 170 -8.66 -9.96 15.17
N GLN A 171 -7.44 -9.58 15.56
CA GLN A 171 -6.32 -9.38 14.65
C GLN A 171 -5.29 -10.52 14.74
N SER A 172 -4.52 -10.70 13.67
CA SER A 172 -3.42 -11.65 13.62
C SER A 172 -2.17 -11.01 13.03
N PHE A 173 -1.00 -11.58 13.36
CA PHE A 173 0.22 -11.26 12.65
C PHE A 173 0.14 -11.87 11.25
N GLY A 174 0.11 -11.04 10.22
CA GLY A 174 -0.12 -11.52 8.87
C GLY A 174 0.43 -10.61 7.78
N THR A 175 0.48 -11.16 6.59
CA THR A 175 0.72 -10.40 5.36
C THR A 175 -0.58 -9.67 5.03
N LYS A 176 -0.77 -8.46 5.59
CA LYS A 176 -1.86 -7.56 5.21
C LYS A 176 -1.58 -7.05 3.78
N TRP A 177 -1.42 -5.75 3.59
CA TRP A 177 -1.04 -5.18 2.29
C TRP A 177 0.48 -5.00 2.11
N TRP A 178 1.30 -5.72 2.91
CA TRP A 178 2.77 -5.65 2.93
C TRP A 178 3.40 -4.32 3.39
N GLY A 179 2.61 -3.26 3.56
CA GLY A 179 3.10 -1.93 3.91
C GLY A 179 3.87 -1.27 2.75
N ILE A 180 4.10 0.05 2.84
CA ILE A 180 4.77 0.82 1.77
C ILE A 180 6.16 0.24 1.47
N LEU A 181 6.93 -0.08 2.51
CA LEU A 181 8.27 -0.66 2.36
C LEU A 181 8.24 -2.04 1.69
N GLY A 182 7.26 -2.88 2.04
CA GLY A 182 7.13 -4.21 1.43
C GLY A 182 6.71 -4.14 -0.02
N LEU A 183 5.76 -3.27 -0.37
CA LEU A 183 5.38 -3.00 -1.76
C LEU A 183 6.56 -2.52 -2.59
N ILE A 184 7.33 -1.54 -2.07
CA ILE A 184 8.56 -1.07 -2.71
C ILE A 184 9.56 -2.24 -2.90
N GLY A 185 9.67 -3.14 -1.93
CA GLY A 185 10.52 -4.32 -2.02
C GLY A 185 10.14 -5.25 -3.18
N TRP A 186 8.85 -5.54 -3.33
CA TRP A 186 8.33 -6.35 -4.43
C TRP A 186 8.50 -5.66 -5.79
N SER A 187 8.18 -4.37 -5.89
CA SER A 187 8.38 -3.58 -7.11
C SER A 187 9.86 -3.54 -7.49
N TYR A 188 10.77 -3.37 -6.53
CA TYR A 188 12.21 -3.40 -6.76
C TYR A 188 12.68 -4.77 -7.29
N LEU A 189 12.18 -5.87 -6.72
CA LEU A 189 12.49 -7.22 -7.19
C LEU A 189 12.03 -7.40 -8.64
N GLY A 190 10.76 -7.14 -8.93
CA GLY A 190 10.17 -7.32 -10.26
C GLY A 190 10.90 -6.49 -11.32
N THR A 191 11.08 -5.19 -11.06
CA THR A 191 11.76 -4.28 -12.00
C THR A 191 13.24 -4.66 -12.22
N SER A 192 13.94 -5.08 -11.16
CA SER A 192 15.34 -5.51 -11.27
C SER A 192 15.49 -6.82 -12.04
N LEU A 193 14.57 -7.77 -11.87
CA LEU A 193 14.56 -9.03 -12.62
C LEU A 193 14.25 -8.79 -14.11
N ILE A 194 13.26 -7.95 -14.40
CA ILE A 194 12.94 -7.52 -15.77
C ILE A 194 14.18 -6.87 -16.40
N TYR A 195 14.86 -5.99 -15.67
CA TYR A 195 16.09 -5.36 -16.14
C TYR A 195 17.21 -6.37 -16.39
N LEU A 196 17.40 -7.36 -15.52
CA LEU A 196 18.41 -8.41 -15.73
C LEU A 196 18.12 -9.29 -16.95
N ALA A 197 16.84 -9.59 -17.23
CA ALA A 197 16.40 -10.35 -18.40
C ALA A 197 16.49 -9.53 -19.70
N THR A 198 16.20 -8.24 -19.62
CA THR A 198 16.08 -7.33 -20.77
C THR A 198 17.39 -6.64 -21.15
N ARG A 199 18.23 -6.35 -20.14
CA ARG A 199 19.50 -5.61 -20.27
C ARG A 199 19.32 -4.27 -20.97
N SER A 200 20.04 -4.06 -22.07
CA SER A 200 20.02 -2.84 -22.89
C SER A 200 19.01 -2.90 -24.04
N ASN A 201 18.21 -3.98 -24.15
CA ASN A 201 17.28 -4.12 -25.26
C ASN A 201 15.96 -3.37 -24.98
N LEU A 202 15.85 -2.16 -25.56
CA LEU A 202 14.68 -1.30 -25.38
C LEU A 202 13.37 -1.97 -25.82
N ARG A 203 13.38 -2.79 -26.88
CA ARG A 203 12.16 -3.46 -27.39
C ARG A 203 11.60 -4.44 -26.36
N LYS A 204 12.47 -5.22 -25.73
CA LYS A 204 12.09 -6.15 -24.66
C LYS A 204 11.61 -5.39 -23.41
N ALA A 205 12.19 -4.23 -23.10
CA ALA A 205 11.75 -3.38 -21.99
C ALA A 205 10.34 -2.83 -22.22
N ILE A 206 10.09 -2.30 -23.42
CA ILE A 206 8.77 -1.80 -23.83
C ILE A 206 7.76 -2.94 -23.82
N ALA A 207 8.11 -4.12 -24.35
CA ALA A 207 7.22 -5.28 -24.32
C ALA A 207 6.86 -5.69 -22.88
N ALA A 208 7.84 -5.73 -21.97
CA ALA A 208 7.59 -6.02 -20.55
C ALA A 208 6.72 -4.95 -19.87
N PHE A 209 6.93 -3.67 -20.19
CA PHE A 209 6.11 -2.57 -19.69
C PHE A 209 4.66 -2.69 -20.17
N LEU A 210 4.45 -2.89 -21.48
CA LEU A 210 3.12 -3.05 -22.06
C LEU A 210 2.40 -4.29 -21.51
N LEU A 211 3.13 -5.40 -21.32
CA LEU A 211 2.61 -6.61 -20.69
C LEU A 211 2.13 -6.33 -19.26
N LEU A 212 2.96 -5.66 -18.43
CA LEU A 212 2.59 -5.32 -17.06
C LEU A 212 1.38 -4.39 -17.01
N THR A 213 1.35 -3.36 -17.86
CA THR A 213 0.20 -2.45 -17.96
C THR A 213 -1.06 -3.20 -18.39
N ALA A 214 -0.97 -4.10 -19.37
CA ALA A 214 -2.09 -4.94 -19.76
C ALA A 214 -2.56 -5.83 -18.61
N CYS A 215 -1.66 -6.46 -17.86
CA CYS A 215 -2.01 -7.24 -16.67
C CYS A 215 -2.71 -6.38 -15.60
N CYS A 216 -2.24 -5.16 -15.35
CA CYS A 216 -2.89 -4.23 -14.41
C CYS A 216 -4.30 -3.85 -14.86
N LEU A 217 -4.49 -3.53 -16.15
CA LEU A 217 -5.80 -3.20 -16.71
C LEU A 217 -6.75 -4.40 -16.64
N LEU A 218 -6.27 -5.60 -16.98
CA LEU A 218 -7.06 -6.83 -16.90
C LEU A 218 -7.46 -7.15 -15.45
N HIS A 219 -6.57 -6.95 -14.48
CA HIS A 219 -6.89 -7.14 -13.07
C HIS A 219 -7.93 -6.13 -12.57
N GLY A 220 -7.84 -4.86 -12.96
CA GLY A 220 -8.81 -3.83 -12.59
C GLY A 220 -10.20 -4.02 -13.22
N THR A 221 -10.32 -4.83 -14.27
CA THR A 221 -11.62 -5.18 -14.88
C THR A 221 -12.29 -6.41 -14.27
N LEU A 222 -11.62 -7.11 -13.33
CA LEU A 222 -12.25 -8.21 -12.59
C LEU A 222 -13.08 -7.63 -11.44
N PRO A 223 -14.36 -8.00 -11.30
CA PRO A 223 -15.16 -7.57 -10.16
C PRO A 223 -14.50 -8.03 -8.86
N ASP A 224 -14.41 -7.12 -7.88
CA ASP A 224 -13.74 -7.37 -6.60
C ASP A 224 -14.13 -8.73 -6.02
N ARG A 225 -13.10 -9.50 -5.64
CA ARG A 225 -13.28 -10.77 -4.95
C ARG A 225 -13.94 -10.47 -3.60
N GLN A 226 -15.19 -10.91 -3.42
CA GLN A 226 -15.85 -10.89 -2.12
C GLN A 226 -14.98 -11.70 -1.12
N PRO A 227 -14.67 -11.16 0.07
CA PRO A 227 -13.62 -11.68 0.97
C PRO A 227 -13.83 -13.13 1.46
N ASP A 228 -14.98 -13.72 1.19
CA ASP A 228 -15.49 -14.97 1.77
C ASP A 228 -15.58 -16.12 0.74
N ALA A 229 -15.14 -15.93 -0.52
CA ALA A 229 -15.14 -17.00 -1.51
C ALA A 229 -14.02 -18.06 -1.25
N PRO A 230 -14.34 -19.38 -1.22
CA PRO A 230 -13.36 -20.42 -0.91
C PRO A 230 -12.19 -20.43 -1.90
N VAL A 231 -10.99 -20.65 -1.36
CA VAL A 231 -9.74 -20.74 -2.11
C VAL A 231 -9.75 -22.05 -2.91
N GLY A 232 -10.18 -22.01 -4.17
CA GLY A 232 -10.12 -23.19 -5.04
C GLY A 232 -11.03 -23.19 -6.26
N ALA A 233 -12.06 -22.34 -6.33
CA ALA A 233 -12.88 -22.26 -7.54
C ALA A 233 -12.08 -21.63 -8.69
N PRO A 234 -11.96 -22.30 -9.86
CA PRO A 234 -11.33 -21.71 -11.03
C PRO A 234 -12.05 -20.40 -11.39
N LEU A 235 -11.31 -19.31 -11.51
CA LEU A 235 -11.81 -17.96 -11.85
C LEU A 235 -12.75 -17.97 -13.07
N ALA A 236 -12.53 -18.88 -14.02
CA ALA A 236 -13.37 -19.07 -15.20
C ALA A 236 -14.79 -19.56 -14.87
N LEU A 237 -14.96 -20.41 -13.85
CA LEU A 237 -16.26 -20.97 -13.45
C LEU A 237 -17.15 -19.90 -12.81
N VAL A 238 -16.58 -19.10 -11.91
CA VAL A 238 -17.28 -17.97 -11.26
C VAL A 238 -17.66 -16.90 -12.29
N TYR A 239 -16.79 -16.64 -13.26
CA TYR A 239 -17.03 -15.69 -14.35
C TYR A 239 -18.15 -16.15 -15.32
N LEU A 240 -18.19 -17.43 -15.68
CA LEU A 240 -19.21 -17.99 -16.60
C LEU A 240 -20.59 -18.10 -15.95
N GLN A 241 -20.65 -18.37 -14.65
CA GLN A 241 -21.90 -18.47 -13.90
C GLN A 241 -22.61 -17.11 -13.78
N ARG A 242 -21.86 -16.02 -13.60
CA ARG A 242 -22.44 -14.66 -13.46
C ARG A 242 -22.94 -14.05 -14.77
N ARG A 243 -22.47 -14.53 -15.94
CA ARG A 243 -22.93 -14.06 -17.27
C ARG A 243 -24.15 -14.82 -17.81
N GLY A 244 -24.79 -15.68 -17.00
CA GLY A 244 -25.97 -16.45 -17.41
C GLY A 244 -25.70 -17.52 -18.48
N ARG A 245 -24.44 -17.90 -18.71
CA ARG A 245 -24.04 -18.92 -19.70
C ARG A 245 -23.92 -20.31 -19.08
N THR A 246 -24.90 -20.70 -18.26
CA THR A 246 -24.99 -22.03 -17.62
C THR A 246 -25.10 -23.17 -18.64
N GLY A 247 -25.59 -22.90 -19.85
CA GLY A 247 -25.66 -23.89 -20.93
C GLY A 247 -24.29 -24.38 -21.44
N ALA A 248 -23.27 -23.52 -21.45
CA ALA A 248 -21.92 -23.91 -21.86
C ALA A 248 -21.19 -24.76 -20.80
N LEU A 249 -21.55 -24.58 -19.53
CA LEU A 249 -20.99 -25.33 -18.39
C LEU A 249 -21.48 -26.78 -18.35
N ARG A 250 -22.73 -27.05 -18.77
CA ARG A 250 -23.29 -28.40 -18.90
C ARG A 250 -22.62 -29.24 -20.00
N ALA A 251 -22.04 -28.61 -21.02
CA ALA A 251 -21.34 -29.28 -22.10
C ALA A 251 -19.91 -29.73 -21.73
N VAL A 252 -19.29 -29.09 -20.74
CA VAL A 252 -17.89 -29.33 -20.33
C VAL A 252 -17.80 -30.25 -19.11
N PHE A 253 -18.81 -30.27 -18.24
CA PHE A 253 -18.86 -31.14 -17.06
C PHE A 253 -20.19 -31.91 -16.98
N PRO A 254 -20.31 -33.07 -17.63
CA PRO A 254 -21.50 -33.92 -17.49
C PRO A 254 -21.45 -34.64 -16.14
N GLY A 255 -22.40 -34.34 -15.26
CA GLY A 255 -22.62 -35.09 -14.01
C GLY A 255 -22.68 -34.22 -12.75
N GLY A 256 -23.87 -33.66 -12.47
CA GLY A 256 -24.40 -33.30 -11.14
C GLY A 256 -23.58 -32.43 -10.17
N HIS A 257 -22.36 -32.00 -10.50
CA HIS A 257 -21.48 -31.27 -9.59
C HIS A 257 -21.91 -29.80 -9.39
N LEU A 258 -22.66 -29.25 -10.35
CA LEU A 258 -23.21 -27.89 -10.29
C LEU A 258 -24.35 -27.77 -9.28
N ASP A 259 -25.12 -28.84 -9.07
CA ASP A 259 -26.27 -28.82 -8.16
C ASP A 259 -25.83 -28.75 -6.69
N ARG A 260 -24.62 -29.24 -6.37
CA ARG A 260 -24.00 -29.10 -5.03
C ARG A 260 -23.45 -27.70 -4.75
N LEU A 261 -23.17 -26.90 -5.78
CA LEU A 261 -22.70 -25.52 -5.64
C LEU A 261 -23.85 -24.51 -5.63
N ALA A 262 -25.03 -24.87 -6.14
CA ALA A 262 -26.23 -24.05 -6.10
C ALA A 262 -27.00 -24.14 -4.77
N ALA A 263 -26.70 -25.11 -3.91
CA ALA A 263 -27.43 -25.39 -2.67
C ALA A 263 -26.95 -24.57 -1.44
N PHE A 264 -26.07 -23.59 -1.61
CA PHE A 264 -25.71 -22.65 -0.54
C PHE A 264 -26.55 -21.37 -0.72
N GLU A 265 -27.65 -21.29 0.04
CA GLU A 265 -28.49 -20.09 0.15
C GLU A 265 -27.70 -18.90 0.72
N ASP A 266 -27.99 -17.74 0.15
CA ASP A 266 -27.43 -16.42 0.43
C ASP A 266 -27.79 -15.97 1.87
N PRO A 267 -26.84 -15.63 2.77
CA PRO A 267 -27.18 -15.20 4.13
C PRO A 267 -27.74 -13.78 4.22
N TYR A 268 -27.77 -13.03 3.12
CA TYR A 268 -28.29 -11.65 3.09
C TYR A 268 -29.20 -11.44 1.88
N PRO A 269 -30.50 -11.21 2.06
CA PRO A 269 -31.35 -10.85 0.94
C PRO A 269 -30.94 -9.46 0.45
N SER A 270 -30.47 -9.37 -0.78
CA SER A 270 -30.32 -8.08 -1.47
C SER A 270 -31.71 -7.46 -1.62
N GLU A 271 -31.94 -6.37 -0.87
CA GLU A 271 -33.17 -5.59 -0.90
C GLU A 271 -33.25 -4.83 -2.24
N ASN A 272 -33.63 -5.53 -3.31
CA ASN A 272 -34.01 -4.90 -4.57
C ASN A 272 -35.37 -4.23 -4.37
N LEU A 273 -35.41 -3.04 -3.77
CA LEU A 273 -36.64 -2.24 -3.73
C LEU A 273 -37.06 -1.92 -5.17
N THR A 274 -38.28 -2.31 -5.52
CA THR A 274 -38.91 -1.91 -6.78
C THR A 274 -39.05 -0.37 -6.82
N PRO A 275 -39.07 0.26 -8.01
CA PRO A 275 -39.13 1.71 -8.15
C PRO A 275 -40.28 2.38 -7.40
N SER A 276 -41.40 1.67 -7.17
CA SER A 276 -42.55 2.16 -6.41
C SER A 276 -42.27 2.29 -4.90
N ALA A 277 -41.49 1.36 -4.33
CA ALA A 277 -41.16 1.37 -2.90
C ALA A 277 -40.09 2.41 -2.56
N LEU A 278 -39.21 2.75 -3.51
CA LEU A 278 -38.26 3.85 -3.38
C LEU A 278 -38.97 5.21 -3.41
N ALA A 279 -39.99 5.36 -4.24
CA ALA A 279 -40.80 6.59 -4.31
C ALA A 279 -41.59 6.84 -3.02
N GLU A 280 -42.09 5.79 -2.38
CA GLU A 280 -42.79 5.88 -1.09
C GLU A 280 -41.84 6.22 0.07
N LYS A 281 -40.62 5.67 0.05
CA LYS A 281 -39.57 5.98 1.05
C LYS A 281 -39.05 7.42 0.93
N ILE A 282 -39.06 8.00 -0.27
CA ILE A 282 -38.72 9.42 -0.48
C ILE A 282 -39.87 10.32 -0.02
N ARG A 283 -41.13 9.97 -0.31
CA ARG A 283 -42.31 10.72 0.16
C ARG A 283 -42.39 10.79 1.69
N ASN A 284 -42.12 9.68 2.38
CA ASN A 284 -42.12 9.63 3.84
C ASN A 284 -40.94 10.36 4.49
N ARG A 285 -39.90 10.72 3.71
CA ARG A 285 -38.74 11.47 4.21
C ARG A 285 -39.01 12.98 4.24
N ASP A 286 -39.85 13.49 3.34
CA ASP A 286 -40.20 14.91 3.26
C ASP A 286 -41.25 15.31 4.31
N GLU A 287 -42.16 14.40 4.68
CA GLU A 287 -43.17 14.64 5.73
C GLU A 287 -42.58 14.69 7.16
N GLY A 288 -41.37 14.15 7.37
CA GLY A 288 -40.67 14.18 8.67
C GLY A 288 -39.96 15.49 9.01
N SER A 289 -40.07 16.53 8.17
CA SER A 289 -39.37 17.82 8.35
C SER A 289 -40.22 18.97 8.90
N GLN A 290 -41.47 18.72 9.32
CA GLN A 290 -42.26 19.71 10.03
C GLN A 290 -41.98 19.65 11.53
N THR A 291 -41.20 20.59 12.02
CA THR A 291 -41.05 20.91 13.45
C THR A 291 -42.39 21.40 14.01
N PRO A 292 -42.80 20.99 15.23
CA PRO A 292 -44.04 21.49 15.84
C PRO A 292 -43.86 22.95 16.29
N PRO A 293 -44.94 23.77 16.33
CA PRO A 293 -44.84 25.16 16.76
C PRO A 293 -44.70 25.24 18.29
N ASP A 294 -43.79 26.11 18.75
CA ASP A 294 -43.59 26.42 20.18
C ASP A 294 -44.81 27.17 20.76
N PRO A 295 -45.20 26.93 22.02
CA PRO A 295 -46.32 27.60 22.67
C PRO A 295 -45.93 29.01 23.17
N GLU A 296 -46.84 29.97 22.96
CA GLU A 296 -46.76 31.37 23.39
C GLU A 296 -46.51 31.59 24.90
N SER A 297 -45.78 32.66 25.25
CA SER A 297 -46.19 33.70 26.24
C SER A 297 -45.13 34.82 26.37
N PRO A 298 -45.41 36.00 26.97
CA PRO A 298 -46.21 37.13 26.48
C PRO A 298 -45.38 38.43 26.34
N GLY A 299 -45.97 39.47 25.74
CA GLY A 299 -45.24 40.62 25.17
C GLY A 299 -44.66 41.70 26.09
N GLU A 300 -43.94 42.62 25.44
CA GLU A 300 -43.68 44.05 25.76
C GLU A 300 -42.66 44.56 24.71
N GLY A 301 -43.00 45.51 23.84
CA GLY A 301 -42.60 46.90 24.03
C GLY A 301 -42.06 47.51 22.71
N GLU A 302 -42.40 48.77 22.46
CA GLU A 302 -42.18 49.58 21.24
C GLU A 302 -40.71 49.84 20.80
N LYS A 303 -40.52 49.91 19.46
CA LYS A 303 -39.68 50.85 18.63
C LYS A 303 -38.14 50.91 18.78
N PRO A 304 -37.39 51.53 17.83
CA PRO A 304 -37.63 51.74 16.40
C PRO A 304 -36.42 51.37 15.50
N THR A 305 -36.68 51.37 14.20
CA THR A 305 -35.77 51.28 13.04
C THR A 305 -34.60 52.28 13.10
N PRO A 306 -33.42 51.91 12.55
CA PRO A 306 -32.57 52.89 11.88
C PRO A 306 -32.44 52.62 10.39
N ALA A 307 -32.50 53.73 9.65
CA ALA A 307 -32.54 53.86 8.21
C ALA A 307 -31.20 53.55 7.52
N PHE A 308 -31.30 53.26 6.21
CA PHE A 308 -30.22 53.27 5.24
C PHE A 308 -29.53 54.66 5.13
N LEU A 309 -28.19 54.64 5.06
CA LEU A 309 -27.18 55.38 4.23
C LEU A 309 -27.63 56.67 3.48
N PRO A 310 -26.77 57.69 3.19
CA PRO A 310 -25.44 57.51 2.56
C PRO A 310 -24.34 58.61 2.77
N GLU A 311 -23.23 58.40 2.03
CA GLU A 311 -21.97 59.17 1.81
C GLU A 311 -20.80 58.96 2.78
#